data_AF-A0A8S8XHP3-F1
#
_entry.id   AF-A0A8S8XHP3-F1
#
_cell.length_a   1.000
_cell.length_b   1.000
_cell.length_c   1.000
_cell.angle_alpha   90.00
_cell.angle_beta   90.00
_cell.angle_gamma   90.00
#
_symmetry.space_group_name_H-M   'P 1'
#
loop_
_entity.id
_entity.type
_entity.pdbx_description
1 polymer ?
#
loop_
_entity_poly.entity_id
_entity_poly.type
_entity_poly.pdbx_seq_one_letter_code
_entity_poly.pdbx_strand_id
1 'polypeptide(L)'
;MGWWPFGKSKPSNRVIEPITKDGRTWLLELRDMCERNFDNPEEAKRRIRQMQVEWQECLENGSLSSVNKEALDSRAIRLLSSTDSEWLNWLDDLEFWKTGWKPVQDSTDKD
;
A
#
# COMPACT_ATOMS: atom_id res chain seq x y z
N MET A 1 -2.93 53.17 25.48
CA MET A 1 -1.99 52.61 24.49
C MET A 1 -1.51 51.25 25.00
N GLY A 2 -2.28 50.18 24.75
CA GLY A 2 -1.92 48.84 25.21
C GLY A 2 -1.00 48.15 24.22
N TRP A 3 0.29 48.05 24.54
CA TRP A 3 1.30 47.34 23.74
C TRP A 3 1.47 45.92 24.28
N TRP A 4 0.60 45.01 23.84
CA TRP A 4 0.78 43.56 23.98
C TRP A 4 0.80 42.96 22.57
N PRO A 5 1.86 42.24 22.15
CA PRO A 5 2.04 41.84 20.75
C PRO A 5 1.31 40.54 20.37
N PHE A 6 0.51 39.94 21.26
CA PHE A 6 -0.23 38.72 20.96
C PHE A 6 -1.62 39.05 20.42
N GLY A 7 -1.67 39.45 19.15
CA GLY A 7 -2.91 39.53 18.41
C GLY A 7 -3.58 38.15 18.41
N LYS A 8 -4.82 38.08 18.89
CA LYS A 8 -5.63 36.86 18.90
C LYS A 8 -5.80 36.36 17.46
N SER A 9 -5.06 35.33 17.06
CA SER A 9 -5.34 34.59 15.84
C SER A 9 -6.68 33.86 16.02
N LYS A 10 -7.60 34.07 15.07
CA LYS A 10 -8.85 33.31 15.01
C LYS A 10 -8.52 31.82 15.00
N PRO A 11 -9.25 30.96 15.73
CA PRO A 11 -9.06 29.53 15.61
C PRO A 11 -9.31 29.16 14.15
N SER A 12 -8.26 28.73 13.44
CA SER A 12 -8.43 28.05 12.18
C SER A 12 -9.32 26.85 12.51
N ASN A 13 -10.48 26.80 11.86
CA ASN A 13 -11.34 25.64 11.89
C ASN A 13 -10.52 24.52 11.23
N ARG A 14 -9.70 23.82 12.02
CA ARG A 14 -8.96 22.64 11.58
C ARG A 14 -10.03 21.59 11.37
N VAL A 15 -10.56 21.53 10.15
CA VAL A 15 -11.22 20.34 9.64
C VAL A 15 -10.16 19.26 9.79
N ILE A 16 -10.35 18.37 10.77
CA ILE A 16 -9.55 17.17 10.89
C ILE A 16 -9.95 16.37 9.65
N GLU A 17 -9.17 16.50 8.59
CA GLU A 17 -9.33 15.64 7.43
C GLU A 17 -9.25 14.20 7.97
N PRO A 18 -10.20 13.32 7.57
CA PRO A 18 -10.15 11.91 7.96
C PRO A 18 -8.74 11.39 7.68
N ILE A 19 -8.15 10.65 8.62
CA ILE A 19 -6.81 10.08 8.47
C ILE A 19 -6.83 9.25 7.17
N THR A 20 -6.30 9.82 6.09
CA THR A 20 -6.21 9.14 4.80
C THR A 20 -5.22 7.99 4.97
N LYS A 21 -5.61 6.79 4.53
CA LYS A 21 -4.72 5.62 4.61
C LYS A 21 -3.46 5.90 3.80
N ASP A 22 -2.31 6.00 4.47
CA ASP A 22 -1.04 6.17 3.78
C ASP A 22 -0.64 4.87 3.05
N GLY A 23 0.33 4.94 2.14
CA GLY A 23 0.80 3.76 1.40
C GLY A 23 1.34 2.65 2.30
N ARG A 24 1.84 2.96 3.51
CA ARG A 24 2.28 1.96 4.48
C ARG A 24 1.10 1.20 5.08
N THR A 25 0.01 1.89 5.38
CA THR A 25 -1.23 1.30 5.88
C THR A 25 -1.77 0.29 4.87
N TRP A 26 -1.81 0.64 3.59
CA TRP A 26 -2.23 -0.27 2.53
C TRP A 26 -1.30 -1.49 2.38
N LEU A 27 0.00 -1.30 2.54
CA LEU A 27 0.97 -2.40 2.50
C LEU A 27 0.78 -3.38 3.68
N LEU A 28 0.53 -2.86 4.88
CA LEU A 28 0.23 -3.67 6.06
C LEU A 28 -1.09 -4.42 5.91
N GLU A 29 -2.12 -3.78 5.36
CA GLU A 29 -3.42 -4.43 5.09
C GLU A 29 -3.29 -5.53 4.03
N LEU A 30 -2.51 -5.29 2.96
CA LEU A 30 -2.23 -6.32 1.96
C LEU A 30 -1.56 -7.53 2.61
N ARG A 31 -0.55 -7.28 3.45
CA ARG A 31 0.18 -8.32 4.18
C ARG A 31 -0.74 -9.11 5.11
N ASP A 32 -1.45 -8.43 6.01
CA ASP A 32 -2.37 -9.06 6.99
C ASP A 32 -3.46 -9.88 6.28
N MET A 33 -4.00 -9.36 5.17
CA MET A 33 -4.98 -10.10 4.37
C MET A 33 -4.39 -11.38 3.77
N CYS A 34 -3.15 -11.33 3.23
CA CYS A 34 -2.49 -12.52 2.70
C CYS A 34 -2.14 -13.52 3.81
N GLU A 35 -1.62 -13.05 4.95
CA GLU A 35 -1.27 -13.89 6.11
C GLU A 35 -2.51 -14.56 6.72
N ARG A 36 -3.68 -13.91 6.75
CA ARG A 36 -4.93 -14.52 7.22
C ARG A 36 -5.47 -15.61 6.28
N ASN A 37 -5.04 -15.62 5.02
CA ASN A 37 -5.44 -16.59 4.01
C ASN A 37 -4.23 -17.39 3.51
N PHE A 38 -3.23 -17.62 4.37
CA PHE A 38 -2.01 -18.33 4.00
C PHE A 38 -2.27 -19.76 3.49
N ASP A 39 -3.33 -20.39 4.01
CA ASP A 39 -3.80 -21.74 3.67
C ASP A 39 -4.82 -21.77 2.53
N ASN A 40 -5.28 -20.59 2.06
CA ASN A 40 -6.23 -20.44 0.97
C ASN A 40 -5.76 -19.35 -0.02
N PRO A 41 -4.72 -19.63 -0.83
CA PRO A 41 -4.13 -18.64 -1.73
C PRO A 41 -5.11 -18.14 -2.80
N GLU A 42 -6.08 -18.95 -3.23
CA GLU A 42 -7.06 -18.53 -4.23
C GLU A 42 -8.02 -17.46 -3.69
N GLU A 43 -8.46 -17.58 -2.43
CA GLU A 43 -9.27 -16.53 -1.80
C GLU A 43 -8.45 -15.26 -1.55
N ALA A 44 -7.19 -15.42 -1.14
CA ALA A 44 -6.26 -14.29 -1.01
C ALA A 44 -6.11 -13.55 -2.36
N LYS A 45 -5.84 -14.26 -3.45
CA LYS A 45 -5.73 -13.71 -4.81
C LYS A 45 -7.01 -13.02 -5.26
N ARG A 46 -8.19 -13.57 -4.95
CA ARG A 46 -9.47 -12.92 -5.21
C ARG A 46 -9.56 -11.58 -4.49
N ARG A 47 -9.19 -11.52 -3.21
CA ARG A 47 -9.21 -10.30 -2.40
C ARG A 47 -8.15 -9.28 -2.87
N ILE A 48 -6.96 -9.71 -3.29
CA ILE A 48 -5.93 -8.83 -3.88
C ILE A 48 -6.51 -8.07 -5.08
N ARG A 49 -7.21 -8.75 -6.00
CA ARG A 49 -7.84 -8.10 -7.16
C ARG A 49 -8.85 -7.03 -6.75
N GLN A 50 -9.59 -7.27 -5.66
CA GLN A 50 -10.50 -6.26 -5.10
C GLN A 50 -9.74 -5.07 -4.51
N MET A 51 -8.65 -5.33 -3.77
CA MET A 51 -7.80 -4.26 -3.23
C MET A 51 -7.19 -3.40 -4.34
N GLN A 52 -6.84 -3.97 -5.50
CA GLN A 52 -6.34 -3.19 -6.64
C GLN A 52 -7.37 -2.16 -7.16
N VAL A 53 -8.67 -2.49 -7.10
CA VAL A 53 -9.76 -1.56 -7.41
C VAL A 53 -9.84 -0.48 -6.34
N GLU A 54 -9.83 -0.85 -5.05
CA GLU A 54 -9.85 0.09 -3.92
C GLU A 54 -8.66 1.08 -3.99
N TRP A 55 -7.46 0.60 -4.38
CA TRP A 55 -6.29 1.45 -4.58
C TRP A 55 -6.44 2.40 -5.76
N GLN A 56 -7.08 1.96 -6.85
CA GLN A 56 -7.38 2.82 -8.00
C GLN A 56 -8.35 3.95 -7.62
N GLU A 57 -9.42 3.64 -6.89
CA GLU A 57 -10.35 4.65 -6.38
C GLU A 57 -9.65 5.64 -5.43
N CYS A 58 -8.74 5.15 -4.58
CA CYS A 58 -7.94 6.00 -3.70
C CYS A 58 -6.92 6.86 -4.46
N LEU A 59 -6.40 6.39 -5.60
CA LEU A 59 -5.56 7.22 -6.47
C LEU A 59 -6.40 8.34 -7.11
N GLU A 60 -7.58 8.01 -7.62
CA GLU A 60 -8.48 8.95 -8.29
C GLU A 60 -8.99 10.04 -7.34
N ASN A 61 -9.25 9.71 -6.08
CA ASN A 61 -9.69 10.67 -5.07
C ASN A 61 -8.52 11.41 -4.37
N GLY A 62 -7.27 11.12 -4.74
CA GLY A 62 -6.07 11.77 -4.21
C GLY A 62 -5.60 11.29 -2.83
N SER A 63 -6.25 10.27 -2.24
CA SER A 63 -5.86 9.70 -0.94
C SER A 63 -4.66 8.75 -1.03
N LEU A 64 -4.33 8.26 -2.22
CA LEU A 64 -3.16 7.41 -2.48
C LEU A 64 -2.31 8.03 -3.59
N SER A 65 -0.99 8.15 -3.37
CA SER A 65 -0.08 8.63 -4.41
C SER A 65 0.15 7.56 -5.48
N SER A 66 0.43 8.00 -6.72
CA SER A 66 0.75 7.10 -7.83
C SER A 66 1.94 6.19 -7.52
N VAL A 67 2.97 6.71 -6.87
CA VAL A 67 4.17 5.96 -6.44
C VAL A 67 3.81 4.85 -5.45
N ASN A 68 2.94 5.13 -4.47
CA ASN A 68 2.50 4.12 -3.51
C ASN A 68 1.62 3.06 -4.18
N LYS A 69 0.73 3.48 -5.09
CA LYS A 69 -0.10 2.55 -5.87
C LYS A 69 0.77 1.60 -6.71
N GLU A 70 1.74 2.12 -7.45
CA GLU A 70 2.64 1.32 -8.28
C GLU A 70 3.43 0.30 -7.46
N ALA A 71 3.88 0.70 -6.26
CA ALA A 71 4.56 -0.21 -5.33
C ALA A 71 3.64 -1.34 -4.84
N LEU A 72 2.36 -1.05 -4.56
CA LEU A 72 1.36 -2.05 -4.16
C LEU A 72 1.02 -2.98 -5.33
N ASP A 73 0.79 -2.44 -6.52
CA ASP A 73 0.49 -3.21 -7.73
C ASP A 73 1.64 -4.16 -8.10
N SER A 74 2.89 -3.71 -7.99
CA SER A 74 4.06 -4.55 -8.27
C SER A 74 4.09 -5.79 -7.38
N ARG A 75 3.73 -5.65 -6.10
CA ARG A 75 3.61 -6.77 -5.15
C ARG A 75 2.39 -7.64 -5.47
N ALA A 76 1.25 -7.02 -5.75
CA ALA A 76 0.04 -7.71 -6.14
C ALA A 76 0.27 -8.59 -7.37
N ILE A 77 0.94 -8.10 -8.41
CA ILE A 77 1.30 -8.89 -9.61
C ILE A 77 2.13 -10.11 -9.21
N ARG A 78 3.10 -9.97 -8.29
CA ARG A 78 3.93 -11.10 -7.86
C ARG A 78 3.12 -12.14 -7.09
N LEU A 79 2.25 -11.69 -6.19
CA LEU A 79 1.36 -12.54 -5.39
C LEU A 79 0.24 -13.20 -6.23
N LEU A 80 -0.23 -12.52 -7.28
CA LEU A 80 -1.25 -13.06 -8.19
C LEU A 80 -0.69 -14.09 -9.17
N SER A 81 0.59 -13.94 -9.54
CA SER A 81 1.29 -14.85 -10.46
C SER A 81 1.99 -16.01 -9.77
N SER A 82 2.04 -16.03 -8.42
CA SER A 82 2.70 -17.10 -7.67
C SER A 82 1.89 -18.39 -7.68
N THR A 83 2.62 -19.50 -7.74
CA THR A 83 2.11 -20.84 -7.43
C THR A 83 1.89 -21.01 -5.94
N ASP A 84 1.16 -22.05 -5.54
CA ASP A 84 0.87 -22.33 -4.12
C ASP A 84 2.15 -22.56 -3.30
N SER A 85 3.19 -23.16 -3.89
CA SER A 85 4.49 -23.35 -3.24
C SER A 85 5.28 -22.04 -3.10
N GLU A 86 5.19 -21.14 -4.09
CA GLU A 86 5.83 -19.82 -4.03
C GLU A 86 5.08 -18.86 -3.10
N TRP A 87 3.78 -19.05 -2.90
CA TRP A 87 2.92 -18.19 -2.07
C TRP A 87 3.50 -18.01 -0.67
N LEU A 88 3.81 -19.12 0.02
CA LEU A 88 4.39 -19.07 1.37
C LEU A 88 5.77 -18.41 1.38
N ASN A 89 6.59 -18.66 0.36
CA ASN A 89 7.91 -18.03 0.25
C ASN A 89 7.81 -16.50 0.16
N TRP A 90 6.82 -15.97 -0.57
CA TRP A 90 6.58 -14.51 -0.64
C TRP A 90 6.05 -13.94 0.68
N LEU A 91 5.24 -14.70 1.42
CA LEU A 91 4.76 -14.26 2.73
C LEU A 91 5.89 -14.17 3.74
N ASP A 92 6.82 -15.14 3.71
CA ASP A 92 7.97 -15.20 4.62
C ASP A 92 9.12 -14.25 4.25
N ASP A 93 9.11 -13.68 3.04
CA ASP A 93 10.15 -12.73 2.59
C ASP A 93 9.96 -11.36 3.25
N LEU A 94 10.76 -11.09 4.29
CA LEU A 94 10.75 -9.79 4.98
C LEU A 94 11.20 -8.62 4.08
N GLU A 95 12.07 -8.84 3.09
CA GLU A 95 12.51 -7.79 2.18
C GLU A 95 11.37 -7.39 1.23
N PHE A 96 10.56 -8.35 0.79
CA PHE A 96 9.36 -8.12 -0.03
C PHE A 96 8.39 -7.12 0.62
N TRP A 97 8.23 -7.22 1.94
CA TRP A 97 7.32 -6.36 2.72
C TRP A 97 7.94 -5.03 3.17
N LYS A 98 9.22 -4.75 2.88
CA LYS A 98 9.82 -3.45 3.20
C LYS A 98 9.34 -2.36 2.24
N THR A 99 9.22 -1.14 2.77
CA THR A 99 9.01 0.05 1.93
C THR A 99 10.19 0.22 0.98
N GLY A 100 9.92 0.50 -0.29
CA GLY A 100 10.97 0.68 -1.31
C GLY A 100 11.43 -0.60 -2.01
N TRP A 101 10.86 -1.78 -1.68
CA TRP A 101 11.07 -2.97 -2.50
C TRP A 101 10.65 -2.72 -3.95
N LYS A 102 11.44 -3.27 -4.87
CA LYS A 102 11.19 -3.27 -6.30
C LYS A 102 11.29 -4.71 -6.82
N PRO A 103 10.48 -5.08 -7.82
CA PRO A 103 10.65 -6.37 -8.46
C PRO A 103 12.05 -6.46 -9.06
N VAL A 104 12.72 -7.61 -8.87
CA VAL A 104 13.96 -7.90 -9.58
C VAL A 104 13.59 -7.91 -11.07
N GLN A 105 14.12 -6.97 -11.84
CA GLN A 105 14.04 -7.07 -13.29
C GLN A 105 14.86 -8.29 -13.67
N ASP A 106 14.23 -9.33 -14.20
CA ASP A 106 14.95 -10.34 -14.95
C ASP A 106 15.63 -9.60 -16.11
N SER A 107 16.89 -9.25 -15.93
CA SER A 107 17.76 -8.81 -17.00
C SER A 107 17.88 -9.99 -17.96
N THR A 108 17.00 -10.08 -18.94
CA THR A 108 17.27 -10.78 -20.19
C THR A 108 18.35 -10.01 -20.94
N ASP A 109 19.55 -9.96 -20.37
CA ASP A 109 20.78 -9.82 -21.10
C ASP A 109 21.08 -11.21 -21.66
N LYS A 110 20.50 -11.51 -22.82
CA LYS A 110 20.99 -12.56 -23.71
C LYS A 110 21.71 -11.88 -24.85
N ASP A 111 23.04 -11.99 -24.80
CA ASP A 111 23.97 -11.78 -25.91
C ASP A 111 23.53 -12.52 -27.20
#